data_AF-A0A292RFC2-F1
#
_entry.id   AF-A0A292RFC2-F1
#
_cell.length_a   1.000
_cell.length_b   1.000
_cell.length_c   1.000
_cell.angle_alpha   90.00
_cell.angle_beta   90.00
_cell.angle_gamma   90.00
#
_symmetry.space_group_name_H-M   'P 1'
#
loop_
_entity.id
_entity.type
_entity.pdbx_description
1 polymer ?
#
loop_
_entity_poly.entity_id
_entity_poly.type
_entity_poly.pdbx_seq_one_letter_code
_entity_poly.pdbx_strand_id
1 'polypeptide(L)'
;MELLLEYLAKGFMTMLAISMPCVLTAAAIGLVVGIIQAVTQVQEQTIAAAPKIFGVFLVIVIGGMGFIKLLTNLFNEGMGIAFNVVPKNDNYVLASDYYKYTSPWQGEISDRYPQNLHVREVIKHPSDAPFVENVGKVKYDKSPRTPMPKPNFIETNKIIGR
;
A
#
# COMPACT_ATOMS: atom_id res chain seq x y z
N MET A 1 14.07 -6.65 3.82
CA MET A 1 14.51 -5.89 5.02
C MET A 1 15.48 -4.78 4.64
N GLU A 2 16.57 -5.08 3.94
CA GLU A 2 17.59 -4.08 3.53
C GLU A 2 17.03 -2.94 2.67
N LEU A 3 16.25 -3.25 1.64
CA LEU A 3 15.60 -2.25 0.78
C LEU A 3 14.69 -1.28 1.55
N LEU A 4 13.97 -1.79 2.56
CA LEU A 4 13.12 -0.97 3.42
C LEU A 4 13.94 -0.01 4.27
N LEU A 5 15.07 -0.47 4.82
CA LEU A 5 15.97 0.36 5.62
C LEU A 5 16.66 1.43 4.77
N GLU A 6 17.11 1.09 3.56
CA GLU A 6 17.69 2.06 2.62
C GLU A 6 16.69 3.16 2.24
N TYR A 7 15.44 2.78 1.94
CA TYR A 7 14.40 3.75 1.61
C TYR A 7 14.03 4.64 2.81
N LEU A 8 13.99 4.08 4.01
CA LEU A 8 13.75 4.81 5.26
C LEU A 8 14.88 5.82 5.52
N ALA A 9 16.14 5.42 5.34
CA ALA A 9 17.29 6.30 5.45
C ALA A 9 17.26 7.45 4.43
N LYS A 10 16.86 7.15 3.18
CA LYS A 10 16.66 8.16 2.14
C LYS A 10 15.55 9.15 2.51
N GLY A 11 14.44 8.66 3.07
CA GLY A 11 13.37 9.47 3.62
C GLY A 11 13.86 10.45 4.69
N PHE A 12 14.65 9.97 5.67
CA PHE A 12 15.26 10.83 6.68
C PHE A 12 16.19 11.88 6.08
N MET A 13 17.03 11.51 5.10
CA MET A 13 17.89 12.46 4.41
C MET A 13 17.10 13.55 3.69
N THR A 14 16.00 13.20 3.02
CA THR A 14 15.14 14.21 2.36
C THR A 14 14.45 15.13 3.37
N MET A 15 13.98 14.60 4.51
CA MET A 15 13.40 15.41 5.58
C MET A 15 14.42 16.39 6.16
N LEU A 16 15.66 15.93 6.36
CA LEU A 16 16.74 16.76 6.86
C LEU A 16 17.14 17.84 5.84
N ALA A 17 17.23 17.48 4.56
CA ALA A 17 17.51 18.43 3.48
C ALA A 17 16.45 19.54 3.35
N ILE A 18 15.17 19.21 3.57
CA ILE A 18 14.07 20.19 3.55
C ILE A 18 14.11 21.08 4.80
N SER A 19 14.35 20.50 5.98
CA SER A 19 14.31 21.24 7.25
C SER A 19 15.55 22.10 7.48
N MET A 20 16.73 21.68 7.01
CA MET A 20 18.01 22.38 7.21
C MET A 20 17.97 23.88 6.83
N PRO A 21 17.57 24.31 5.61
CA PRO A 21 17.53 25.73 5.25
C PRO A 21 16.48 26.52 6.07
N CYS A 22 15.37 25.88 6.44
CA CYS A 22 14.31 26.49 7.23
C CYS A 22 14.78 26.75 8.68
N VAL A 23 15.40 25.74 9.30
CA VAL A 23 15.92 25.80 10.67
C VAL A 23 17.09 26.77 10.77
N LEU A 24 18.02 26.76 9.82
CA LEU A 24 19.19 27.65 9.83
C LEU A 24 18.75 29.12 9.75
N THR A 25 17.78 29.43 8.89
CA THR A 25 17.25 30.79 8.79
C THR A 25 16.47 31.19 10.05
N ALA A 26 15.65 30.29 10.59
CA ALA A 26 14.94 30.53 11.84
C ALA A 26 15.89 30.78 13.03
N ALA A 27 17.02 30.08 13.07
CA ALA A 27 18.04 30.23 14.08
C ALA A 27 18.79 31.56 13.93
N ALA A 28 19.19 31.94 12.71
CA ALA A 28 19.87 33.20 12.44
C ALA A 28 19.00 34.40 12.84
N ILE A 29 17.73 34.41 12.43
CA ILE A 29 16.80 35.49 12.76
C ILE A 29 16.46 35.49 14.25
N GLY A 30 16.25 34.31 14.84
CA GLY A 30 16.02 34.17 16.28
C GLY A 30 17.17 34.71 17.12
N LEU A 31 18.41 34.50 16.68
CA LEU A 31 19.61 35.04 17.35
C LEU A 31 19.65 36.56 17.26
N VAL A 32 19.46 37.13 16.07
CA VAL A 32 19.47 38.60 15.87
C VAL A 32 18.38 39.27 16.72
N VAL A 33 17.17 38.74 16.67
CA VAL A 33 16.04 39.26 17.44
C VAL A 33 16.26 39.11 18.94
N GLY A 34 16.82 37.97 19.38
CA GLY A 34 17.12 37.72 20.79
C GLY A 34 18.15 38.70 21.37
N ILE A 35 19.16 39.09 20.59
CA ILE A 35 20.13 40.13 21.00
C ILE A 35 19.44 41.48 21.15
N ILE A 36 18.57 41.85 20.20
CA ILE A 36 17.82 43.13 20.26
C ILE A 36 16.92 43.17 21.49
N GLN A 37 16.24 42.07 21.80
CA GLN A 37 15.43 41.96 23.02
C GLN A 37 16.26 42.10 24.31
N ALA A 38 17.46 41.49 24.34
CA ALA A 38 18.34 41.56 25.50
C ALA A 38 18.91 42.98 25.74
N VAL A 39 19.28 43.69 24.67
CA VAL A 39 19.86 45.04 24.75
C VAL A 39 18.83 46.10 25.10
N THR A 40 17.59 45.99 24.60
CA THR A 40 16.56 47.02 24.78
C THR A 40 15.67 46.81 26.02
N GLN A 41 15.81 45.69 26.73
CA GLN A 41 14.97 45.30 27.87
C GLN A 41 13.46 45.22 27.56
N VAL A 42 13.07 45.21 26.27
CA VAL A 42 11.67 45.07 25.85
C VAL A 42 11.31 43.57 25.82
N GLN A 43 10.64 43.10 26.87
CA GLN A 43 10.16 41.72 27.01
C GLN A 43 8.79 41.48 26.36
N GLU A 44 8.44 42.21 25.30
CA GLU A 44 7.23 41.91 24.54
C GLU A 44 7.46 40.69 23.64
N GLN A 45 6.93 39.53 24.04
CA GLN A 45 7.04 38.26 23.28
C GLN A 45 6.50 38.37 21.84
N THR A 46 5.53 39.25 21.60
CA THR A 46 4.89 39.47 20.30
C THR A 46 5.81 40.12 19.28
N ILE A 47 6.65 41.09 19.68
CA ILE A 47 7.55 41.82 18.78
C ILE A 47 8.67 40.90 18.25
N ALA A 48 9.12 39.92 19.04
CA ALA A 48 10.14 38.99 18.58
C ALA A 48 9.62 37.82 17.75
N ALA A 49 8.34 37.49 17.86
CA ALA A 49 7.73 36.43 17.08
C ALA A 49 7.54 36.84 15.60
N ALA A 50 7.15 38.09 15.34
CA ALA A 50 6.83 38.55 13.99
C ALA A 50 8.02 38.47 12.99
N PRO A 51 9.25 38.93 13.32
CA PRO A 51 10.38 38.84 12.41
C PRO A 51 10.77 37.40 12.08
N LYS A 52 10.67 36.50 13.07
CA LYS A 52 10.99 35.08 12.91
C LYS A 52 10.03 34.39 11.94
N ILE A 53 8.73 34.64 12.08
CA ILE A 53 7.70 34.09 11.21
C ILE A 53 7.87 34.61 9.78
N PHE A 54 8.09 35.92 9.62
CA PHE A 54 8.29 36.54 8.31
C PHE A 54 9.52 35.96 7.57
N GLY A 55 10.62 35.77 8.30
CA GLY A 55 11.83 35.18 7.73
C GLY A 55 11.66 33.73 7.27
N VAL A 56 11.03 32.90 8.10
CA VAL A 56 10.73 31.50 7.72
C VAL A 56 9.75 31.45 6.55
N PHE A 57 8.75 32.33 6.53
CA PHE A 57 7.81 32.44 5.43
C PHE A 57 8.52 32.75 4.10
N LEU A 58 9.46 33.71 4.11
CA LEU A 58 10.22 34.09 2.92
C LEU A 58 11.09 32.92 2.40
N VAL A 59 11.72 32.15 3.30
CA VAL A 59 12.48 30.94 2.93
C VAL A 59 11.59 29.88 2.31
N ILE A 60 10.39 29.67 2.85
CA ILE A 60 9.44 28.70 2.29
C ILE A 60 8.94 29.16 0.92
N VAL A 61 8.69 30.45 0.72
CA VAL A 61 8.26 30.99 -0.58
C VAL A 61 9.34 30.80 -1.65
N ILE A 62 10.60 31.11 -1.33
CA ILE A 62 11.72 30.95 -2.26
C ILE A 62 12.06 29.46 -2.46
N GLY A 63 12.10 28.68 -1.39
CA GLY A 63 12.46 27.26 -1.39
C GLY A 63 11.30 26.32 -1.76
N GLY A 64 10.07 26.82 -1.84
CA GLY A 64 8.85 26.01 -1.93
C GLY A 64 8.82 25.09 -3.14
N MET A 65 9.22 25.60 -4.32
CA MET A 65 9.33 24.76 -5.52
C MET A 65 10.38 23.64 -5.37
N GLY A 66 11.48 23.90 -4.66
CA GLY A 66 12.51 22.90 -4.40
C GLY A 66 12.06 21.80 -3.43
N PHE A 67 11.39 22.19 -2.35
CA PHE A 67 10.85 21.24 -1.36
C PHE A 67 9.78 20.33 -1.97
N ILE A 68 8.92 20.88 -2.82
CA ILE A 68 7.91 20.11 -3.55
C ILE A 68 8.59 19.08 -4.46
N LYS A 69 9.62 19.48 -5.23
CA LYS A 69 10.37 18.54 -6.09
C LYS A 69 11.01 17.40 -5.32
N LEU A 70 11.61 17.69 -4.15
CA LEU A 70 12.21 16.67 -3.29
C LEU A 70 11.16 15.67 -2.79
N LEU A 71 10.00 16.16 -2.34
CA LEU A 71 8.89 15.33 -1.88
C LEU A 71 8.29 14.49 -3.01
N THR A 72 8.05 15.10 -4.18
CA THR A 72 7.51 14.39 -5.34
C THR A 72 8.49 13.32 -5.84
N ASN A 73 9.79 13.59 -5.82
CA ASN A 73 10.80 12.57 -6.17
C ASN A 73 10.79 11.39 -5.20
N LEU A 74 10.80 11.66 -3.89
CA LEU A 74 10.69 10.62 -2.87
C LEU A 74 9.41 9.79 -3.08
N PHE A 75 8.28 10.47 -3.28
CA PHE A 75 6.99 9.81 -3.48
C PHE A 75 6.96 8.92 -4.73
N ASN A 76 7.47 9.40 -5.86
CA ASN A 76 7.51 8.63 -7.11
C ASN A 76 8.41 7.39 -6.99
N GLU A 77 9.56 7.51 -6.33
CA GLU A 77 10.44 6.37 -6.08
C GLU A 77 9.79 5.35 -5.14
N GLY A 78 9.18 5.81 -4.05
CA GLY A 78 8.45 4.94 -3.12
C GLY A 78 7.29 4.20 -3.79
N MET A 79 6.54 4.91 -4.64
CA MET A 79 5.47 4.31 -5.43
C MET A 79 6.00 3.26 -6.40
N GLY A 80 7.12 3.53 -7.08
CA GLY A 80 7.78 2.58 -7.97
C GLY A 80 8.22 1.31 -7.23
N ILE A 81 8.79 1.46 -6.04
CA ILE A 81 9.16 0.32 -5.18
C ILE A 81 7.91 -0.45 -4.74
N ALA A 82 6.89 0.25 -4.25
CA ALA A 82 5.66 -0.36 -3.74
C ALA A 82 4.92 -1.19 -4.81
N PHE A 83 4.78 -0.67 -6.03
CA PHE A 83 3.99 -1.36 -7.07
C PHE A 83 4.80 -2.30 -7.96
N ASN A 84 6.12 -2.17 -8.01
CA ASN A 84 6.94 -2.98 -8.92
C ASN A 84 7.79 -4.01 -8.19
N VAL A 85 8.25 -3.70 -6.97
CA VAL A 85 9.18 -4.55 -6.22
C VAL A 85 8.46 -5.40 -5.17
N VAL A 86 7.43 -4.87 -4.49
CA VAL A 86 6.67 -5.62 -3.47
C VAL A 86 5.83 -6.76 -4.06
N PRO A 87 5.01 -6.56 -5.12
CA PRO A 87 4.16 -7.64 -5.63
C PRO A 87 4.93 -8.73 -6.37
N LYS A 88 6.18 -8.47 -6.77
CA LYS A 88 7.07 -9.46 -7.40
C LYS A 88 7.89 -10.27 -6.40
N ASN A 89 7.78 -9.96 -5.11
CA ASN A 89 8.56 -10.61 -4.08
C ASN A 89 7.68 -11.63 -3.36
N ASP A 90 7.94 -12.92 -3.61
CA ASP A 90 7.16 -14.07 -3.13
C ASP A 90 7.05 -14.17 -1.59
N ASN A 91 7.82 -13.36 -0.86
CA ASN A 91 7.80 -13.30 0.61
C ASN A 91 6.65 -12.46 1.20
N TYR A 92 6.04 -11.55 0.44
CA TYR A 92 5.06 -10.57 0.97
C TYR A 92 3.68 -10.67 0.31
N VAL A 93 3.57 -11.40 -0.79
CA VAL A 93 2.31 -11.75 -1.43
C VAL A 93 2.04 -13.21 -1.08
N LEU A 94 0.78 -13.54 -0.76
CA LEU A 94 0.37 -14.92 -0.61
C LEU A 94 0.79 -15.68 -1.89
N ALA A 95 1.51 -16.80 -1.75
CA ALA A 95 1.96 -17.60 -2.89
C ALA A 95 0.81 -17.78 -3.88
N SER A 96 1.06 -17.76 -5.20
CA SER A 96 -0.01 -17.81 -6.22
C SER A 96 -1.07 -18.89 -5.95
N ASP A 97 -0.69 -19.97 -5.28
CA ASP A 97 -1.54 -21.08 -4.85
C ASP A 97 -2.31 -20.85 -3.53
N TYR A 98 -2.44 -19.61 -3.03
CA TYR A 98 -3.10 -19.30 -1.76
C TYR A 98 -4.58 -19.71 -1.72
N TYR A 99 -5.21 -19.70 -2.89
CA TYR A 99 -6.57 -20.18 -3.09
C TYR A 99 -6.71 -21.69 -2.86
N LYS A 100 -5.61 -22.46 -2.86
CA LYS A 100 -5.60 -23.92 -2.71
C LYS A 100 -5.83 -24.41 -1.27
N TYR A 101 -5.74 -23.51 -0.29
CA TYR A 101 -5.75 -23.86 1.13
C TYR A 101 -6.77 -23.08 1.98
N THR A 102 -7.45 -22.08 1.40
CA THR A 102 -8.33 -21.15 2.15
C THR A 102 -9.82 -21.35 1.89
N SER A 103 -10.20 -22.11 0.87
CA SER A 103 -11.62 -22.29 0.52
C SER A 103 -12.24 -23.38 1.41
N PRO A 104 -13.24 -23.06 2.26
CA PRO A 104 -13.94 -24.06 3.08
C PRO A 104 -14.70 -25.12 2.24
N TRP A 105 -14.82 -24.91 0.93
CA TRP A 105 -15.52 -25.76 -0.04
C TRP A 105 -14.61 -26.19 -1.23
N GLN A 106 -13.28 -26.19 -1.03
CA GLN A 106 -12.26 -26.45 -2.06
C GLN A 106 -12.52 -27.71 -2.93
N GLY A 107 -13.04 -28.78 -2.33
CA GLY A 107 -13.30 -30.05 -3.02
C GLY A 107 -14.56 -30.07 -3.89
N GLU A 108 -15.46 -29.10 -3.70
CA GLU A 108 -16.76 -29.04 -4.38
C GLU A 108 -16.90 -27.85 -5.33
N ILE A 109 -16.07 -26.81 -5.16
CA ILE A 109 -15.96 -25.72 -6.14
C ILE A 109 -15.14 -26.25 -7.32
N SER A 110 -15.82 -26.91 -8.26
CA SER A 110 -15.23 -27.31 -9.54
C SER A 110 -15.19 -26.12 -10.50
N ASP A 111 -14.44 -25.07 -10.16
CA ASP A 111 -14.07 -24.00 -11.10
C ASP A 111 -12.97 -24.52 -12.05
N ARG A 112 -13.30 -25.54 -12.84
CA ARG A 112 -12.44 -25.98 -13.95
C ARG A 112 -12.63 -25.01 -15.11
N TYR A 113 -11.84 -23.94 -15.13
CA TYR A 113 -11.66 -23.16 -16.34
C TYR A 113 -10.96 -24.05 -17.38
N PRO A 114 -11.57 -24.33 -18.55
CA PRO A 114 -10.89 -25.09 -19.60
C PRO A 114 -9.70 -24.27 -20.10
N GLN A 115 -8.49 -24.74 -19.81
CA GLN A 115 -7.23 -24.06 -20.20
C GLN A 115 -6.98 -24.12 -21.72
N ASN A 116 -7.72 -24.97 -22.43
CA ASN A 116 -7.61 -25.28 -23.85
C ASN A 116 -8.85 -24.85 -24.65
N LEU A 117 -9.38 -23.65 -24.40
CA LEU A 117 -10.52 -23.12 -25.14
C LEU A 117 -10.13 -22.73 -26.57
N HIS A 118 -10.32 -23.64 -27.52
CA HIS A 118 -10.11 -23.35 -28.94
C HIS A 118 -11.28 -22.51 -29.48
N VAL A 119 -11.04 -21.22 -29.72
CA VAL A 119 -12.04 -20.26 -30.23
C VAL A 119 -12.76 -20.77 -31.49
N ARG A 120 -12.06 -21.52 -32.36
CA ARG A 120 -12.63 -22.10 -33.59
C ARG A 120 -13.66 -23.20 -33.32
N GLU A 121 -13.62 -23.85 -32.16
CA GLU A 121 -14.51 -24.93 -31.77
C GLU A 121 -15.81 -24.37 -31.16
N VAL A 122 -15.69 -23.30 -30.37
CA VAL A 122 -16.83 -22.54 -29.81
C VAL A 122 -17.72 -21.92 -30.90
N ILE A 123 -17.12 -21.48 -32.01
CA ILE A 123 -17.87 -20.90 -33.14
C ILE A 123 -18.74 -21.95 -33.86
N LYS A 124 -18.33 -23.23 -33.84
CA LYS A 124 -19.05 -24.31 -34.52
C LYS A 124 -20.29 -24.77 -33.76
N HIS A 125 -20.28 -24.63 -32.43
CA HIS A 125 -21.41 -24.97 -31.56
C HIS A 125 -21.82 -23.73 -30.75
N PRO A 126 -22.52 -22.76 -31.37
CA PRO A 126 -22.88 -21.50 -30.72
C PRO A 126 -23.94 -21.65 -29.61
N SER A 127 -24.71 -22.76 -29.60
CA SER A 127 -25.72 -23.06 -28.58
C SER A 127 -25.12 -23.64 -27.30
N ASP A 128 -23.95 -24.24 -27.39
CA ASP A 128 -23.36 -25.00 -26.30
C ASP A 128 -22.31 -24.10 -25.64
N ALA A 129 -22.73 -23.38 -24.61
CA ALA A 129 -21.83 -22.53 -23.86
C ALA A 129 -20.71 -23.39 -23.26
N PRO A 130 -19.42 -23.13 -23.56
CA PRO A 130 -18.29 -24.00 -23.21
C PRO A 130 -18.03 -24.09 -21.69
N PHE A 131 -18.80 -23.34 -20.90
CA PHE A 131 -18.66 -23.22 -19.45
C PHE A 131 -19.76 -23.95 -18.67
N VAL A 132 -20.79 -24.50 -19.33
CA VAL A 132 -22.06 -24.85 -18.66
C VAL A 132 -22.29 -26.36 -18.51
N GLU A 133 -21.57 -27.21 -19.25
CA GLU A 133 -22.05 -28.57 -19.50
C GLU A 133 -22.03 -29.54 -18.28
N ASN A 134 -21.36 -29.19 -17.17
CA ASN A 134 -21.31 -30.07 -15.99
C ASN A 134 -21.44 -29.36 -14.63
N VAL A 135 -21.78 -28.07 -14.59
CA VAL A 135 -21.83 -27.29 -13.34
C VAL A 135 -23.08 -27.61 -12.51
N GLY A 136 -24.12 -28.20 -13.12
CA GLY A 136 -25.41 -28.43 -12.47
C GLY A 136 -25.56 -29.77 -11.71
N LYS A 137 -24.61 -30.69 -11.80
CA LYS A 137 -24.70 -32.00 -11.12
C LYS A 137 -23.81 -32.01 -9.90
N VAL A 138 -24.36 -31.58 -8.77
CA VAL A 138 -23.71 -31.71 -7.46
C VAL A 138 -23.50 -33.21 -7.19
N LYS A 139 -22.27 -33.69 -7.35
CA LYS A 139 -21.93 -35.09 -7.03
C LYS A 139 -21.76 -35.20 -5.52
N TYR A 140 -22.45 -36.16 -4.91
CA TYR A 140 -22.28 -36.47 -3.49
C TYR A 140 -20.95 -37.20 -3.28
N ASP A 141 -19.91 -36.45 -2.90
CA ASP A 141 -18.69 -37.04 -2.37
C ASP A 141 -18.77 -37.11 -0.84
N LYS A 142 -18.30 -38.21 -0.26
CA LYS A 142 -18.32 -38.43 1.19
C LYS A 142 -17.19 -37.64 1.83
N SER A 143 -17.50 -36.91 2.90
CA SER A 143 -16.51 -36.19 3.70
C SER A 143 -15.37 -37.13 4.14
N PRO A 144 -14.09 -36.72 4.01
CA PRO A 144 -12.96 -37.54 4.44
C PRO A 144 -13.10 -37.94 5.91
N ARG A 145 -12.87 -39.23 6.21
CA ARG A 145 -12.90 -39.76 7.60
C ARG A 145 -11.58 -39.47 8.32
N THR A 146 -11.17 -38.20 8.36
CA THR A 146 -10.01 -37.72 9.13
C THR A 146 -10.40 -37.46 10.59
N PRO A 147 -9.43 -37.37 11.53
CA PRO A 147 -9.72 -37.06 12.95
C PRO A 147 -10.49 -35.75 13.16
N MET A 148 -10.42 -34.83 12.20
CA MET A 148 -11.27 -33.64 12.10
C MET A 148 -11.94 -33.63 10.72
N PRO A 149 -13.13 -34.22 10.57
CA PRO A 149 -13.86 -34.18 9.31
C PRO A 149 -14.55 -32.82 9.17
N LYS A 150 -14.37 -32.15 8.03
CA LYS A 150 -15.16 -30.95 7.67
C LYS A 150 -16.35 -31.40 6.83
N PRO A 151 -17.59 -30.93 7.11
CA PRO A 151 -18.75 -31.29 6.31
C PRO A 151 -18.63 -30.71 4.90
N ASN A 152 -19.15 -31.43 3.91
CA ASN A 152 -19.27 -30.95 2.52
C ASN A 152 -20.44 -29.95 2.38
N PHE A 153 -20.57 -29.23 1.27
CA PHE A 153 -21.62 -28.22 1.00
C PHE A 153 -23.01 -28.83 1.10
N ILE A 154 -23.17 -30.06 0.62
CA ILE A 154 -24.43 -30.81 0.72
C ILE A 154 -24.77 -31.12 2.18
N GLU A 155 -23.78 -31.57 2.96
CA GLU A 155 -23.95 -31.86 4.38
C GLU A 155 -24.20 -30.58 5.17
N THR A 156 -23.58 -29.48 4.76
CA THR A 156 -23.72 -28.17 5.37
C THR A 156 -25.08 -27.56 5.11
N ASN A 157 -25.61 -27.63 3.89
CA ASN A 157 -26.99 -27.21 3.60
C ASN A 157 -28.00 -28.02 4.42
N LYS A 158 -27.77 -29.33 4.55
CA LYS A 158 -28.57 -30.20 5.42
C LYS A 158 -28.47 -29.81 6.91
N ILE A 159 -27.31 -29.37 7.39
CA ILE A 159 -27.10 -28.89 8.77
C ILE A 159 -27.77 -27.53 9.00
N ILE A 160 -27.70 -26.63 8.01
CA ILE A 160 -28.24 -25.26 8.10
C ILE A 160 -29.76 -25.23 7.80
N GLY A 161 -30.34 -26.33 7.32
CA GLY A 161 -31.76 -26.45 7.01
C GLY A 161 -32.16 -25.70 5.73
N ARG A 162 -31.23 -25.54 4.78
CA ARG A 162 -31.44 -24.92 3.47
C ARG A 162 -31.60 -25.95 2.36
#